data_AF-M1ELA9-F1
#
_entry.id   AF-M1ELA9-F1
#
_cell.length_a   1.000
_cell.length_b   1.000
_cell.length_c   1.000
_cell.angle_alpha   90.00
_cell.angle_beta   90.00
_cell.angle_gamma   90.00
#
_symmetry.space_group_name_H-M   'P 1'
#
loop_
_entity.id
_entity.type
_entity.pdbx_description
1 polymer ?
#
loop_
_entity_poly.entity_id
_entity_poly.type
_entity_poly.pdbx_seq_one_letter_code
_entity_poly.pdbx_strand_id
1 'polypeptide(L)'
;SFGGGCRENLCYKEGSDSYYPPREEETNEIERQQSQVRDTHVQTRADDSNRNEVISTQQMSQIVSCEVRLRDQCKGTTCNRYECPAGCLDSKAKVIGSVHYEMQSSICRAAIHYGIIDNDGGWVDITRQGRKHYFIKSNRNGIQTIG
;
A
#
# COMPACT_ATOMS: atom_id res chain seq x y z
N SER A 1 31.89 -15.30 23.63
CA SER A 1 31.93 -16.64 23.04
C SER A 1 30.65 -17.35 23.45
N PHE A 2 29.71 -17.59 22.52
CA PHE A 2 28.43 -18.26 22.83
C PHE A 2 28.59 -19.73 22.44
N GLY A 3 28.64 -20.61 23.44
CA GLY A 3 28.82 -22.06 23.26
C GLY A 3 27.53 -22.73 22.82
N GLY A 4 27.55 -23.33 21.63
CA GLY A 4 26.54 -24.24 21.12
C GLY A 4 27.23 -25.21 20.15
N GLY A 5 26.94 -26.51 20.30
CA GLY A 5 27.53 -27.57 19.48
C GLY A 5 26.57 -28.01 18.38
N CYS A 6 27.09 -28.33 17.20
CA CYS A 6 26.29 -28.83 16.08
C CYS A 6 26.70 -30.28 15.77
N ARG A 7 25.71 -31.19 15.71
CA ARG A 7 25.91 -32.62 15.40
C ARG A 7 24.73 -33.15 14.59
N GLU A 8 25.00 -34.06 13.65
CA GLU A 8 23.98 -34.67 12.77
C GLU A 8 23.07 -33.64 12.07
N ASN A 9 23.67 -32.58 11.52
CA ASN A 9 22.98 -31.48 10.82
C ASN A 9 21.96 -30.68 11.68
N LEU A 10 22.02 -30.80 13.01
CA LEU A 10 21.20 -30.04 13.94
C LEU A 10 22.08 -29.35 14.99
N CYS A 11 21.77 -28.07 15.28
CA CYS A 11 22.51 -27.28 16.26
C CYS A 11 21.76 -27.23 17.60
N TYR A 12 22.48 -27.53 18.68
CA TYR A 12 21.93 -27.63 20.03
C TYR A 12 22.55 -26.59 20.96
N LYS A 13 21.72 -26.01 21.83
CA LYS A 13 22.13 -25.10 22.90
C LYS A 13 22.12 -25.88 24.22
N GLU A 14 23.26 -25.96 24.90
CA GLU A 14 23.36 -26.61 26.20
C GLU A 14 22.75 -25.71 27.28
N GLY A 15 21.76 -26.23 28.01
CA GLY A 15 21.32 -25.71 29.31
C GLY A 15 20.09 -24.80 29.29
N SER A 16 18.92 -25.37 29.58
CA SER A 16 18.09 -25.04 30.76
C SER A 16 16.69 -25.63 30.58
N ASP A 17 16.34 -26.62 31.40
CA ASP A 17 14.97 -27.10 31.57
C ASP A 17 14.02 -25.93 31.83
N SER A 18 13.04 -25.73 30.95
CA SER A 18 11.86 -24.95 31.27
C SER A 18 10.65 -25.61 30.60
N TYR A 19 9.86 -26.26 31.43
CA TYR A 19 8.62 -26.94 31.06
C TYR A 19 7.54 -25.88 30.80
N TYR A 20 7.10 -25.71 29.56
CA TYR A 20 5.90 -24.93 29.21
C TYR A 20 4.78 -25.92 28.81
N PRO A 21 3.55 -25.80 29.34
CA PRO A 21 2.45 -26.66 28.94
C PRO A 21 2.00 -26.34 27.50
N PRO A 22 1.45 -27.32 26.74
CA PRO A 22 0.96 -27.08 25.39
C PRO A 22 -0.22 -26.11 25.40
N ARG A 23 -0.17 -25.10 24.53
CA ARG A 23 -1.30 -24.20 24.26
C ARG A 23 -2.19 -24.86 23.22
N GLU A 24 -3.45 -25.08 23.56
CA GLU A 24 -4.47 -25.66 22.68
C GLU A 24 -4.63 -24.80 21.42
N GLU A 25 -4.74 -25.46 20.27
CA GLU A 25 -4.94 -24.85 18.96
C GLU A 25 -6.27 -24.09 18.94
N GLU A 26 -6.22 -22.77 18.79
CA GLU A 26 -7.41 -21.92 18.66
C GLU A 26 -8.10 -22.19 17.31
N THR A 27 -9.03 -23.15 17.29
CA THR A 27 -9.94 -23.37 16.18
C THR A 27 -10.94 -22.21 16.12
N ASN A 28 -10.99 -21.50 14.99
CA ASN A 28 -11.97 -20.43 14.72
C ASN A 28 -13.40 -21.01 14.67
N GLU A 29 -14.04 -21.16 15.82
CA GLU A 29 -15.47 -21.47 15.90
C GLU A 29 -16.28 -20.17 16.03
N ILE A 30 -17.20 -19.97 15.09
CA ILE A 30 -18.13 -18.82 15.11
C ILE A 30 -19.26 -19.18 16.06
N GLU A 31 -19.23 -18.62 17.27
CA GLU A 31 -20.27 -18.80 18.27
C GLU A 31 -21.60 -18.18 17.76
N ARG A 32 -22.60 -19.02 17.48
CA ARG A 32 -23.95 -18.55 17.11
C ARG A 32 -24.62 -17.98 18.34
N GLN A 33 -24.67 -16.66 18.45
CA GLN A 33 -25.41 -16.01 19.54
C GLN A 33 -26.89 -16.38 19.46
N GLN A 34 -27.32 -17.14 20.47
CA GLN A 34 -28.70 -17.53 20.71
C GLN A 34 -29.44 -16.34 21.31
N SER A 35 -30.52 -15.93 20.63
CA SER A 35 -31.42 -14.86 21.05
C SER A 35 -32.06 -15.14 22.41
N GLN A 36 -31.83 -14.26 23.39
CA GLN A 36 -32.73 -14.10 24.54
C GLN A 36 -33.02 -12.63 24.83
N VAL A 37 -34.31 -12.33 24.74
CA VAL A 37 -34.97 -11.07 25.07
C VAL A 37 -35.04 -10.90 26.59
N ARG A 38 -34.71 -9.70 27.11
CA ARG A 38 -35.38 -9.08 28.26
C ARG A 38 -34.98 -7.61 28.43
N ASP A 39 -35.97 -6.73 28.28
CA ASP A 39 -35.94 -5.31 28.61
C ASP A 39 -35.76 -5.05 30.11
N THR A 40 -34.92 -4.09 30.48
CA THR A 40 -35.29 -3.05 31.48
C THR A 40 -34.34 -1.83 31.39
N HIS A 41 -34.95 -0.66 31.46
CA HIS A 41 -34.43 0.66 31.11
C HIS A 41 -33.72 1.35 32.29
N VAL A 42 -32.48 1.83 32.14
CA VAL A 42 -31.92 2.93 32.97
C VAL A 42 -30.92 3.76 32.14
N GLN A 43 -31.23 5.05 31.97
CA GLN A 43 -30.30 6.06 31.46
C GLN A 43 -29.37 6.53 32.58
N THR A 44 -28.06 6.47 32.35
CA THR A 44 -27.08 7.31 33.06
C THR A 44 -26.10 7.90 32.06
N ARG A 45 -25.97 9.22 32.12
CA ARG A 45 -25.05 10.04 31.33
C ARG A 45 -23.62 9.95 31.89
N ALA A 46 -22.68 10.22 31.00
CA ALA A 46 -21.26 10.55 31.21
C ALA A 46 -20.30 9.36 31.29
N ASP A 47 -19.72 9.00 30.14
CA ASP A 47 -18.28 9.10 29.88
C ASP A 47 -18.07 8.90 28.36
N ASP A 48 -17.93 9.98 27.58
CA ASP A 48 -17.56 9.88 26.15
C ASP A 48 -16.03 9.70 26.06
N SER A 49 -15.55 8.65 26.73
CA SER A 49 -14.18 8.18 26.60
C SER A 49 -14.13 7.26 25.39
N ASN A 50 -13.26 7.65 24.46
CA ASN A 50 -12.88 6.88 23.28
C ASN A 50 -13.92 6.84 22.14
N ARG A 51 -14.22 8.02 21.58
CA ARG A 51 -14.27 8.05 20.12
C ARG A 51 -12.86 7.87 19.59
N ASN A 52 -12.45 6.63 19.35
CA ASN A 52 -11.64 6.34 18.18
C ASN A 52 -12.49 6.67 16.95
N GLU A 53 -12.82 7.96 16.78
CA GLU A 53 -13.42 8.46 15.56
C GLU A 53 -12.33 8.28 14.52
N VAL A 54 -12.57 7.40 13.56
CA VAL A 54 -11.75 7.32 12.36
C VAL A 54 -11.99 8.65 11.64
N ILE A 55 -11.18 9.66 11.98
CA ILE A 55 -11.26 11.04 11.48
C ILE A 55 -11.15 11.08 9.94
N SER A 56 -10.64 10.01 9.34
CA SER A 56 -10.60 9.85 7.91
C SER A 56 -10.51 8.39 7.51
N THR A 57 -11.60 7.84 6.98
CA THR A 57 -11.54 6.70 6.05
C THR A 57 -11.11 7.17 4.65
N GLN A 58 -10.69 8.44 4.48
CA GLN A 58 -10.41 9.01 3.16
C GLN A 58 -9.35 8.14 2.51
N GLN A 59 -9.84 7.42 1.49
CA GLN A 59 -9.15 6.76 0.40
C GLN A 59 -7.64 6.80 0.56
N MET A 60 -7.03 5.62 0.73
CA MET A 60 -5.57 5.41 0.78
C MET A 60 -4.86 5.81 -0.53
N SER A 61 -5.44 6.70 -1.32
CA SER A 61 -5.20 6.96 -2.72
C SER A 61 -5.68 8.35 -3.10
N GLN A 62 -4.90 9.05 -3.91
CA GLN A 62 -5.18 10.43 -4.30
C GLN A 62 -5.77 10.47 -5.72
N ILE A 63 -6.97 11.03 -5.88
CA ILE A 63 -7.56 11.29 -7.20
C ILE A 63 -6.75 12.39 -7.89
N VAL A 64 -6.24 12.11 -9.09
CA VAL A 64 -5.39 13.04 -9.84
C VAL A 64 -5.93 13.29 -11.24
N SER A 65 -5.55 14.41 -11.88
CA SER A 65 -5.80 14.60 -13.31
C SER A 65 -4.67 14.00 -14.15
N CYS A 66 -4.92 13.78 -15.45
CA CYS A 66 -3.92 13.22 -16.37
C CYS A 66 -2.65 14.07 -16.50
N GLU A 67 -2.70 15.36 -16.13
CA GLU A 67 -1.55 16.27 -16.21
C GLU A 67 -0.69 16.27 -14.95
N VAL A 68 -1.20 15.72 -13.83
CA VAL A 68 -0.49 15.70 -12.55
C VAL A 68 0.80 14.92 -12.68
N ARG A 69 1.89 15.57 -12.24
CA ARG A 69 3.23 14.99 -12.21
C ARG A 69 3.56 14.51 -10.82
N LEU A 70 4.47 13.56 -10.73
CA LEU A 70 4.92 13.03 -9.45
C LEU A 70 5.57 14.10 -8.54
N ARG A 71 6.20 15.14 -9.13
CA ARG A 71 6.78 16.27 -8.37
C ARG A 71 5.70 17.17 -7.73
N ASP A 72 4.53 17.25 -8.33
CA ASP A 72 3.51 18.22 -7.92
C ASP A 72 2.70 17.72 -6.73
N GLN A 73 2.64 16.39 -6.57
CA GLN A 73 1.86 15.73 -5.54
C GLN A 73 2.72 15.25 -4.37
N CYS A 74 2.19 15.38 -3.15
CA CYS A 74 2.78 14.90 -1.90
C CYS A 74 4.18 15.48 -1.61
N LYS A 75 4.20 16.81 -1.47
CA LYS A 75 5.36 17.60 -1.05
C LYS A 75 5.56 17.44 0.47
N GLY A 76 6.40 16.50 0.88
CA GLY A 76 6.80 16.30 2.28
C GLY A 76 6.15 15.12 2.98
N THR A 77 5.15 14.48 2.36
CA THR A 77 4.56 13.20 2.80
C THR A 77 4.68 12.17 1.68
N THR A 78 4.71 10.89 2.02
CA THR A 78 4.70 9.81 1.01
C THR A 78 3.27 9.46 0.66
N CYS A 79 2.82 9.77 -0.56
CA CYS A 79 1.63 9.15 -1.13
C CYS A 79 2.07 8.29 -2.28
N ASN A 80 1.87 6.98 -2.16
CA ASN A 80 2.30 6.05 -3.19
C ASN A 80 1.14 5.69 -4.12
N ARG A 81 -0.11 5.77 -3.67
CA ARG A 81 -1.27 5.37 -4.44
C ARG A 81 -2.02 6.56 -5.04
N TYR A 82 -2.35 6.43 -6.32
CA TYR A 82 -3.04 7.43 -7.12
C TYR A 82 -4.20 6.81 -7.88
N GLU A 83 -5.27 7.57 -8.09
CA GLU A 83 -6.39 7.20 -8.95
C GLU A 83 -6.35 8.04 -10.22
N CYS A 84 -6.21 7.38 -11.35
CA CYS A 84 -6.16 8.00 -12.66
C CYS A 84 -7.54 7.94 -13.34
N PRO A 85 -8.02 9.06 -13.90
CA PRO A 85 -9.23 9.08 -14.70
C PRO A 85 -8.98 8.42 -16.06
N ALA A 86 -10.07 8.10 -16.74
CA ALA A 86 -10.01 7.68 -18.14
C ALA A 86 -9.55 8.83 -19.07
N GLY A 87 -9.06 8.48 -20.26
CA GLY A 87 -8.71 9.43 -21.31
C GLY A 87 -7.32 10.06 -21.19
N CYS A 88 -6.43 9.51 -20.36
CA CYS A 88 -5.08 10.08 -20.19
C CYS A 88 -4.14 9.84 -21.38
N LEU A 89 -4.48 8.96 -22.32
CA LEU A 89 -3.71 8.72 -23.54
C LEU A 89 -3.64 9.97 -24.44
N ASP A 90 -4.72 10.76 -24.48
CA ASP A 90 -4.82 11.97 -25.32
C ASP A 90 -4.26 13.23 -24.64
N SER A 91 -3.88 13.13 -23.36
CA SER A 91 -3.29 14.27 -22.63
C SER A 91 -1.96 14.71 -23.25
N LYS A 92 -1.67 16.01 -23.23
CA LYS A 92 -0.40 16.57 -23.74
C LYS A 92 0.76 16.48 -22.74
N ALA A 93 0.54 15.86 -21.57
CA ALA A 93 1.57 15.80 -20.55
C ALA A 93 2.77 14.94 -21.00
N LYS A 94 3.98 15.39 -20.67
CA LYS A 94 5.21 14.68 -21.04
C LYS A 94 5.44 13.47 -20.14
N VAL A 95 6.09 12.44 -20.69
CA VAL A 95 6.60 11.28 -19.96
C VAL A 95 8.07 11.11 -20.32
N ILE A 96 8.93 10.99 -19.31
CA ILE A 96 10.39 10.96 -19.45
C ILE A 96 10.89 9.64 -18.87
N GLY A 97 11.55 8.85 -19.71
CA GLY A 97 12.10 7.53 -19.38
C GLY A 97 11.20 6.35 -19.71
N SER A 98 11.74 5.17 -19.43
CA SER A 98 11.10 3.86 -19.64
C SER A 98 11.57 2.94 -18.53
N VAL A 99 10.66 2.15 -17.96
CA VAL A 99 10.86 1.35 -16.73
C VAL A 99 11.08 2.22 -15.48
N HIS A 100 11.93 3.23 -15.57
CA HIS A 100 12.15 4.26 -14.58
C HIS A 100 11.74 5.60 -15.19
N TYR A 101 10.90 6.35 -14.48
CA TYR A 101 10.36 7.61 -14.96
C TYR A 101 10.88 8.79 -14.12
N GLU A 102 11.14 9.92 -14.76
CA GLU A 102 11.50 11.15 -14.05
C GLU A 102 10.29 11.70 -13.28
N MET A 103 10.51 12.36 -12.13
CA MET A 103 9.45 12.99 -11.34
C MET A 103 8.65 14.07 -12.08
N GLN A 104 9.14 14.56 -13.21
CA GLN A 104 8.43 15.52 -14.06
C GLN A 104 7.42 14.85 -15.02
N SER A 105 7.38 13.51 -15.05
CA SER A 105 6.44 12.75 -15.88
C SER A 105 5.04 12.78 -15.26
N SER A 106 4.02 12.79 -16.13
CA SER A 106 2.64 12.53 -15.70
C SER A 106 2.51 11.13 -15.10
N ILE A 107 1.83 11.04 -13.96
CA ILE A 107 1.59 9.78 -13.24
C ILE A 107 0.81 8.79 -14.11
N CYS A 108 -0.35 9.22 -14.60
CA CYS A 108 -1.26 8.36 -15.33
C CYS A 108 -0.71 7.96 -16.70
N ARG A 109 -0.07 8.88 -17.42
CA ARG A 109 0.57 8.55 -18.70
C ARG A 109 1.78 7.63 -18.53
N ALA A 110 2.56 7.80 -17.47
CA ALA A 110 3.65 6.86 -17.18
C ALA A 110 3.12 5.46 -16.85
N ALA A 111 1.99 5.37 -16.14
CA ALA A 111 1.35 4.10 -15.81
C ALA A 111 0.80 3.39 -17.06
N ILE A 112 0.15 4.13 -17.97
CA ILE A 112 -0.28 3.60 -19.28
C ILE A 112 0.93 3.16 -20.10
N HIS A 113 1.98 3.98 -20.18
CA HIS A 113 3.21 3.62 -20.90
C HIS A 113 3.89 2.36 -20.34
N TYR A 114 3.84 2.17 -19.02
CA TYR A 114 4.34 0.94 -18.39
C TYR A 114 3.41 -0.26 -18.65
N GLY A 115 2.12 -0.02 -18.85
CA GLY A 115 1.10 -1.05 -19.05
C GLY A 115 0.46 -1.56 -17.75
N ILE A 116 0.45 -0.74 -16.69
CA ILE A 116 -0.23 -1.08 -15.42
C ILE A 116 -1.73 -0.81 -15.53
N ILE A 117 -2.09 0.26 -16.24
CA ILE A 117 -3.47 0.66 -16.50
C ILE A 117 -3.65 0.94 -17.99
N ASP A 118 -4.88 0.82 -18.47
CA ASP A 118 -5.27 1.21 -19.82
C ASP A 118 -5.81 2.66 -19.85
N ASN A 119 -6.31 3.10 -21.01
CA ASN A 119 -6.91 4.43 -21.14
C ASN A 119 -8.24 4.59 -20.39
N ASP A 120 -8.78 3.52 -19.80
CA ASP A 120 -9.97 3.56 -18.93
C ASP A 120 -9.66 4.07 -17.52
N GLY A 121 -8.38 4.27 -17.19
CA GLY A 121 -7.94 4.75 -15.88
C GLY A 121 -7.77 3.63 -14.86
N GLY A 122 -7.75 4.00 -13.57
CA GLY A 122 -7.63 3.06 -12.46
C GLY A 122 -6.56 3.44 -11.44
N TRP A 123 -6.26 2.50 -10.55
CA TRP A 123 -5.35 2.70 -9.43
C TRP A 123 -3.89 2.43 -9.83
N VAL A 124 -2.99 3.30 -9.38
CA VAL A 124 -1.56 3.19 -9.63
C VAL A 124 -0.79 3.37 -8.34
N ASP A 125 0.10 2.42 -8.05
CA ASP A 125 1.08 2.54 -6.96
C ASP A 125 2.45 2.92 -7.51
N ILE A 126 3.04 3.96 -6.92
CA ILE A 126 4.34 4.51 -7.30
C ILE A 126 5.33 4.29 -6.17
N THR A 127 6.46 3.68 -6.52
CA THR A 127 7.62 3.59 -5.64
C THR A 127 8.69 4.56 -6.12
N ARG A 128 9.08 5.51 -5.27
CA ARG A 128 10.17 6.44 -5.59
C ARG A 128 11.49 5.71 -5.47
N GLN A 129 12.23 5.65 -6.57
CA GLN A 129 13.60 5.15 -6.58
C GLN A 129 14.59 6.31 -6.44
N GLY A 130 15.83 6.00 -6.07
CA GLY A 130 16.92 6.97 -6.04
C GLY A 130 17.14 7.67 -7.39
N ARG A 131 17.99 8.69 -7.40
CA ARG A 131 18.29 9.46 -8.62
C ARG A 131 18.92 8.56 -9.70
N LYS A 132 18.43 8.71 -10.92
CA LYS A 132 19.03 8.12 -12.13
C LYS A 132 19.70 9.23 -12.94
N HIS A 133 20.82 8.93 -13.59
CA HIS A 133 21.58 9.90 -14.38
C HIS A 133 21.08 10.02 -15.82
N TYR A 134 20.45 8.98 -16.36
CA TYR A 134 19.94 8.94 -17.73
C TYR A 134 18.60 8.21 -17.78
N PHE A 135 17.79 8.55 -18.79
CA PHE A 135 16.49 7.96 -19.05
C PHE A 135 16.46 7.38 -20.47
N ILE A 136 15.75 6.27 -20.64
CA ILE A 136 15.66 5.59 -21.93
C ILE A 136 14.35 6.02 -22.61
N LYS A 137 14.47 6.57 -23.81
CA LYS A 137 13.34 6.85 -24.71
C LYS A 137 12.76 5.54 -25.24
N SER A 138 11.44 5.36 -25.15
CA SER A 138 10.73 4.31 -25.87
C SER A 138 9.30 4.71 -26.22
N ASN A 139 8.63 3.88 -27.03
CA ASN A 139 7.22 4.04 -27.36
C ASN A 139 6.49 2.75 -26.97
N ARG A 140 5.53 2.85 -26.06
CA ARG A 140 4.71 1.72 -25.59
C ARG A 140 3.30 2.21 -25.32
N ASN A 141 2.31 1.36 -25.61
CA ASN A 141 0.90 1.59 -25.34
C ASN A 141 0.40 2.97 -25.85
N GLY A 142 0.87 3.37 -27.04
CA GLY A 142 0.51 4.65 -27.67
C GLY A 142 1.18 5.89 -27.08
N ILE A 143 2.11 5.74 -26.12
CA ILE A 143 2.81 6.86 -25.47
C ILE A 143 4.28 6.83 -25.88
N GLN A 144 4.74 7.92 -26.51
CA GLN A 144 6.16 8.16 -26.77
C GLN A 144 6.79 8.91 -25.60
N THR A 145 7.86 8.36 -25.04
CA THR A 145 8.63 9.00 -23.97
C THR A 145 9.83 9.77 -24.49
N ILE A 146 10.41 10.62 -23.64
CA ILE A 146 11.64 11.38 -23.88
C ILE A 146 12.77 10.74 -23.04
N GLY A 147 14.00 10.76 -23.55
CA GLY A 147 15.21 10.26 -22.86
C GLY A 147 16.05 11.39 -22.29
#